data_AF-A0A1H0ZKS6-F1
#
_entry.id   AF-A0A1H0ZKS6-F1
#
_cell.length_a   1.000
_cell.length_b   1.000
_cell.length_c   1.000
_cell.angle_alpha   90.00
_cell.angle_beta   90.00
_cell.angle_gamma   90.00
#
_symmetry.space_group_name_H-M   'P 1'
#
loop_
_entity.id
_entity.type
_entity.pdbx_description
1 polymer ?
#
loop_
_entity_poly.entity_id
_entity_poly.type
_entity_poly.pdbx_seq_one_letter_code
_entity_poly.pdbx_strand_id
1 'polypeptide(L)'
;MDVELADRSDTTWEDLRPRFRVFIYPAPDEPARILDFVDVSIDAVLHEVGTLADDDRHLWSLALVRGIGVERGLVWLSGYDYDDTPTDAVEWQRRGEMQARYLMARARRGEPVVLPDGRRVIRMFSGHASSPLWESFTDGYVVDPHSLGLNGDLVRDLVAWDEAIQDSGPEGEPPEGWLEAGLHIWRRLRDELAPVAEVRPEFWRVAG
;
A
#
# COMPACT_ATOMS: atom_id res chain seq x y z
N MET A 1 14.11 -2.58 -8.70
CA MET A 1 13.61 -3.10 -9.99
C MET A 1 14.67 -4.08 -10.44
N ASP A 2 14.40 -5.36 -10.26
CA ASP A 2 15.31 -6.41 -10.70
C ASP A 2 14.96 -6.78 -12.14
N VAL A 3 15.98 -6.86 -12.98
CA VAL A 3 15.83 -7.16 -14.39
C VAL A 3 16.59 -8.44 -14.66
N GLU A 4 15.85 -9.50 -14.98
CA GLU A 4 16.42 -10.79 -15.36
C GLU A 4 16.36 -10.93 -16.89
N LEU A 5 17.42 -11.50 -17.47
CA LEU A 5 17.43 -11.85 -18.89
C LEU A 5 16.63 -13.15 -19.08
N ALA A 6 15.49 -13.04 -19.75
CA ALA A 6 14.73 -14.22 -20.17
C ALA A 6 15.36 -14.85 -21.42
N ASP A 7 15.49 -16.18 -21.43
CA ASP A 7 15.76 -16.93 -22.66
C ASP A 7 14.47 -17.02 -23.47
N ARG A 8 14.56 -16.78 -24.79
CA ARG A 8 13.42 -16.97 -25.70
C ARG A 8 12.88 -18.40 -25.64
N SER A 9 13.73 -19.38 -25.31
CA SER A 9 13.33 -20.77 -25.13
C SER A 9 12.42 -21.00 -23.91
N ASP A 10 12.33 -20.04 -22.97
CA ASP A 10 11.50 -20.09 -21.76
C ASP A 10 10.03 -19.68 -22.02
N THR A 11 9.67 -19.40 -23.28
CA THR A 11 8.27 -19.16 -23.68
C THR A 11 7.59 -20.49 -23.98
N THR A 12 7.14 -21.18 -22.93
CA THR A 12 6.46 -22.48 -23.06
C THR A 12 4.99 -22.36 -23.49
N TRP A 13 4.39 -21.17 -23.35
CA TRP A 13 3.03 -20.86 -23.79
C TRP A 13 2.86 -19.34 -24.01
N GLU A 14 1.95 -18.99 -24.91
CA GLU A 14 1.52 -17.60 -25.17
C GLU A 14 -0.01 -17.55 -25.10
N ASP A 15 -0.55 -16.50 -24.50
CA ASP A 15 -1.99 -16.21 -24.52
C ASP A 15 -2.24 -14.85 -25.16
N LEU A 16 -2.83 -14.87 -26.34
CA LEU A 16 -3.17 -13.68 -27.12
C LEU A 16 -4.55 -13.10 -26.73
N ARG A 17 -5.20 -13.71 -25.74
CA ARG A 17 -6.53 -13.35 -25.25
C ARG A 17 -6.49 -13.11 -23.74
N PRO A 18 -5.68 -12.12 -23.30
CA PRO A 18 -5.54 -11.84 -21.89
C PRO A 18 -6.89 -11.45 -21.30
N ARG A 19 -7.11 -11.90 -20.07
CA ARG A 19 -8.23 -11.46 -19.25
C ARG A 19 -7.70 -10.61 -18.12
N PHE A 20 -8.10 -9.36 -18.08
CA PHE A 20 -7.81 -8.46 -16.99
C PHE A 20 -9.02 -8.34 -16.07
N ARG A 21 -8.79 -8.23 -14.77
CA ARG A 21 -9.82 -7.95 -13.78
C ARG A 21 -9.52 -6.64 -13.10
N VAL A 22 -10.49 -5.74 -13.14
CA VAL A 22 -10.46 -4.45 -12.47
C VAL A 22 -11.41 -4.48 -11.29
N PHE A 23 -10.95 -3.96 -10.16
CA PHE A 23 -11.76 -3.68 -8.98
C PHE A 23 -11.84 -2.17 -8.80
N ILE A 24 -13.03 -1.63 -8.58
CA ILE A 24 -13.24 -0.21 -8.28
C ILE A 24 -14.05 -0.12 -7.00
N TYR A 25 -13.55 0.66 -6.03
CA TYR A 25 -14.14 0.82 -4.71
C TYR A 25 -14.75 2.23 -4.64
N PRO A 26 -16.06 2.37 -4.96
CA PRO A 26 -16.68 3.68 -5.16
C PRO A 26 -16.88 4.45 -3.84
N ALA A 27 -17.24 3.75 -2.76
CA ALA A 27 -17.49 4.30 -1.43
C ALA A 27 -17.35 3.17 -0.37
N PRO A 28 -17.27 3.49 0.94
CA PRO A 28 -17.07 2.50 2.01
C PRO A 28 -18.17 1.45 2.15
N ASP A 29 -19.42 1.88 1.97
CA ASP A 29 -20.60 1.05 2.17
C ASP A 29 -21.14 0.50 0.84
N GLU A 30 -20.41 0.72 -0.25
CA GLU A 30 -20.76 0.24 -1.57
C GLU A 30 -19.82 -0.91 -1.97
N PRO A 31 -20.37 -2.04 -2.44
CA PRO A 31 -19.54 -3.17 -2.85
C PRO A 31 -18.63 -2.78 -4.02
N ALA A 32 -17.43 -3.35 -4.04
CA ALA A 32 -16.50 -3.17 -5.14
C ALA A 32 -17.16 -3.59 -6.47
N ARG A 33 -16.99 -2.74 -7.50
CA ARG A 33 -17.36 -3.08 -8.87
C ARG A 33 -16.23 -3.88 -9.48
N ILE A 34 -16.54 -5.11 -9.90
CA ILE A 34 -15.56 -6.05 -10.47
C ILE A 34 -15.88 -6.25 -11.95
N LEU A 35 -14.92 -5.94 -12.82
CA LEU A 35 -15.08 -5.97 -14.27
C LEU A 35 -13.98 -6.82 -14.90
N ASP A 36 -14.36 -7.79 -15.73
CA ASP A 36 -13.43 -8.56 -16.56
C ASP A 36 -13.35 -7.91 -17.95
N PHE A 37 -12.15 -7.51 -18.35
CA PHE A 37 -11.82 -7.08 -19.71
C PHE A 37 -11.16 -8.25 -20.44
N VAL A 38 -11.69 -8.62 -21.59
CA VAL A 38 -11.27 -9.81 -22.34
C VAL A 38 -10.91 -9.39 -23.76
N ASP A 39 -9.87 -10.02 -24.33
CA ASP A 39 -9.44 -9.81 -25.73
C ASP A 39 -9.09 -8.34 -26.05
N VAL A 40 -8.53 -7.62 -25.06
CA VAL A 40 -8.09 -6.22 -25.19
C VAL A 40 -6.65 -6.05 -24.72
N SER A 41 -5.98 -4.98 -25.18
CA SER A 41 -4.65 -4.62 -24.70
C SER A 41 -4.69 -3.99 -23.30
N ILE A 42 -3.56 -4.05 -22.59
CA ILE A 42 -3.39 -3.38 -21.30
C ILE A 42 -3.63 -1.87 -21.40
N ASP A 43 -3.19 -1.23 -22.49
CA ASP A 43 -3.36 0.21 -22.70
C ASP A 43 -4.85 0.60 -22.80
N ALA A 44 -5.65 -0.23 -23.48
CA ALA A 44 -7.10 -0.03 -23.56
C ALA A 44 -7.75 -0.19 -22.18
N VAL A 45 -7.33 -1.20 -21.40
CA VAL A 45 -7.83 -1.39 -20.03
C VAL A 45 -7.49 -0.19 -19.16
N LEU A 46 -6.25 0.31 -19.18
CA LEU A 46 -5.85 1.47 -18.38
C LEU A 46 -6.60 2.74 -18.77
N HIS A 47 -6.88 2.93 -20.07
CA HIS A 47 -7.72 4.04 -20.55
C HIS A 47 -9.15 3.96 -19.99
N GLU A 48 -9.78 2.79 -20.06
CA GLU A 48 -11.13 2.57 -19.53
C GLU A 48 -11.17 2.70 -18.00
N VAL A 49 -10.16 2.19 -17.29
CA VAL A 49 -10.04 2.32 -15.84
C VAL A 49 -10.00 3.78 -15.42
N GLY A 50 -9.26 4.65 -16.13
CA GLY A 50 -9.24 6.08 -15.85
C GLY A 50 -10.64 6.70 -15.88
N THR A 51 -11.45 6.34 -16.88
CA THR A 51 -12.84 6.78 -16.98
C THR A 51 -13.72 6.19 -15.86
N LEU A 52 -13.60 4.90 -15.58
CA LEU A 52 -14.46 4.21 -14.60
C LEU A 52 -14.14 4.57 -13.14
N ALA A 53 -12.88 4.89 -12.85
CA ALA A 53 -12.40 5.38 -11.56
C ALA A 53 -12.53 6.90 -11.41
N ASP A 54 -13.07 7.58 -12.43
CA ASP A 54 -13.28 9.04 -12.48
C ASP A 54 -11.97 9.79 -12.14
N ASP A 55 -10.91 9.49 -12.90
CA ASP A 55 -9.55 10.04 -12.74
C ASP A 55 -9.03 9.93 -11.28
N ASP A 56 -8.97 8.68 -10.77
CA ASP A 56 -8.53 8.33 -9.41
C ASP A 56 -9.41 8.94 -8.29
N ARG A 57 -10.65 9.36 -8.57
CA ARG A 57 -11.64 9.69 -7.53
C ARG A 57 -12.10 8.47 -6.74
N HIS A 58 -11.98 7.29 -7.31
CA HIS A 58 -12.23 6.03 -6.63
C HIS A 58 -10.93 5.22 -6.53
N LEU A 59 -10.77 4.48 -5.42
CA LEU A 59 -9.70 3.48 -5.35
C LEU A 59 -9.97 2.41 -6.41
N TRP A 60 -8.90 1.91 -7.02
CA TRP A 60 -8.98 0.82 -7.98
C TRP A 60 -7.71 -0.01 -8.01
N SER A 61 -7.89 -1.29 -8.34
CA SER A 61 -6.81 -2.24 -8.59
C SER A 61 -7.06 -3.01 -9.88
N LEU A 62 -5.97 -3.53 -10.45
CA LEU A 62 -5.95 -4.23 -11.73
C LEU A 62 -5.08 -5.48 -11.61
N ALA A 63 -5.62 -6.61 -12.05
CA ALA A 63 -4.92 -7.89 -12.11
C ALA A 63 -5.05 -8.55 -13.48
N LEU A 64 -4.05 -9.34 -13.85
CA LEU A 64 -4.18 -10.37 -14.88
C LEU A 64 -4.80 -11.61 -14.26
N VAL A 65 -5.88 -12.13 -14.86
CA VAL A 65 -6.48 -13.39 -14.45
C VAL A 65 -5.69 -14.53 -15.08
N ARG A 66 -5.11 -15.41 -14.25
CA ARG A 66 -4.34 -16.57 -14.69
C ARG A 66 -5.08 -17.86 -14.35
N GLY A 67 -5.04 -18.84 -15.25
CA GLY A 67 -5.62 -20.18 -15.06
C GLY A 67 -6.91 -20.42 -15.85
N ILE A 68 -7.25 -21.71 -16.02
CA ILE A 68 -8.42 -22.18 -16.80
C ILE A 68 -9.34 -22.98 -15.86
N GLY A 69 -10.65 -22.75 -15.91
CA GLY A 69 -11.62 -23.51 -15.11
C GLY A 69 -11.70 -23.07 -13.64
N VAL A 70 -11.55 -24.01 -12.70
CA VAL A 70 -11.82 -23.85 -11.26
C VAL A 70 -10.65 -23.26 -10.47
N GLU A 71 -9.43 -23.26 -11.02
CA GLU A 71 -8.23 -22.69 -10.42
C GLU A 71 -7.88 -21.37 -11.14
N ARG A 72 -8.66 -20.33 -10.88
CA ARG A 72 -8.34 -18.98 -11.36
C ARG A 72 -7.64 -18.19 -10.25
N GLY A 73 -6.41 -17.78 -10.53
CA GLY A 73 -5.64 -16.87 -9.69
C GLY A 73 -5.58 -15.47 -10.28
N LEU A 74 -5.13 -14.52 -9.46
CA LEU A 74 -4.89 -13.14 -9.85
C LEU A 74 -3.40 -12.84 -9.77
N VAL A 75 -2.87 -12.21 -10.80
CA VAL A 75 -1.54 -11.60 -10.78
C VAL A 75 -1.75 -10.08 -10.78
N TRP A 76 -1.56 -9.45 -9.62
CA TRP A 76 -1.74 -8.01 -9.47
C TRP A 76 -0.76 -7.23 -10.36
N LEU A 77 -1.30 -6.35 -11.20
CA LEU A 77 -0.53 -5.47 -12.07
C LEU A 77 -0.44 -4.05 -11.50
N SER A 78 -1.50 -3.59 -10.83
CA SER A 78 -1.53 -2.32 -10.12
C SER A 78 -2.46 -2.40 -8.92
N GLY A 79 -1.99 -1.93 -7.76
CA GLY A 79 -2.75 -2.03 -6.51
C GLY A 79 -2.85 -3.46 -5.98
N TYR A 80 -3.79 -3.65 -5.07
CA TYR A 80 -4.08 -4.88 -4.33
C TYR A 80 -5.59 -4.95 -4.05
N ASP A 81 -6.09 -6.05 -3.51
CA ASP A 81 -7.47 -6.08 -3.04
C ASP A 81 -7.62 -5.17 -1.80
N TYR A 82 -8.45 -4.13 -1.90
CA TYR A 82 -8.64 -3.19 -0.81
C TYR A 82 -9.41 -3.80 0.38
N ASP A 83 -10.16 -4.88 0.15
CA ASP A 83 -10.91 -5.55 1.22
C ASP A 83 -10.03 -6.55 1.99
N ASP A 84 -8.90 -6.98 1.43
CA ASP A 84 -7.94 -7.86 2.09
C ASP A 84 -6.88 -7.08 2.87
N THR A 85 -6.48 -7.64 4.01
CA THR A 85 -5.39 -7.10 4.82
C THR A 85 -4.04 -7.62 4.31
N PRO A 86 -3.12 -6.73 3.85
CA PRO A 86 -1.80 -7.18 3.42
C PRO A 86 -1.01 -7.85 4.54
N THR A 87 -0.30 -8.90 4.18
CA THR A 87 0.43 -9.78 5.09
C THR A 87 1.95 -9.66 4.97
N ASP A 88 2.45 -9.17 3.83
CA ASP A 88 3.87 -9.00 3.55
C ASP A 88 4.22 -7.63 2.93
N ALA A 89 5.52 -7.38 2.75
CA ALA A 89 6.06 -6.14 2.23
C ALA A 89 5.58 -5.80 0.80
N VAL A 90 5.43 -6.82 -0.06
CA VAL A 90 5.02 -6.64 -1.46
C VAL A 90 3.54 -6.26 -1.53
N GLU A 91 2.70 -6.92 -0.75
CA GLU A 91 1.27 -6.59 -0.64
C GLU A 91 1.07 -5.19 -0.07
N TRP A 92 1.83 -4.80 0.97
CA TRP A 92 1.78 -3.44 1.54
C TRP A 92 2.28 -2.38 0.57
N GLN A 93 3.31 -2.68 -0.22
CA GLN A 93 3.75 -1.78 -1.28
C GLN A 93 2.63 -1.54 -2.28
N ARG A 94 1.99 -2.62 -2.76
CA ARG A 94 0.90 -2.54 -3.75
C ARG A 94 -0.33 -1.79 -3.22
N ARG A 95 -0.79 -2.10 -2.01
CA ARG A 95 -1.88 -1.35 -1.33
C ARG A 95 -1.50 0.13 -1.19
N GLY A 96 -0.25 0.38 -0.84
CA GLY A 96 0.30 1.73 -0.68
C GLY A 96 0.32 2.58 -1.94
N GLU A 97 0.72 2.00 -3.07
CA GLU A 97 0.72 2.67 -4.38
C GLU A 97 -0.69 3.04 -4.83
N MET A 98 -1.65 2.12 -4.62
CA MET A 98 -3.07 2.37 -4.89
C MET A 98 -3.63 3.51 -4.04
N GLN A 99 -3.39 3.49 -2.74
CA GLN A 99 -3.81 4.56 -1.83
C GLN A 99 -3.14 5.90 -2.19
N ALA A 100 -1.86 5.88 -2.56
CA ALA A 100 -1.15 7.10 -2.92
C ALA A 100 -1.73 7.77 -4.17
N ARG A 101 -2.09 7.01 -5.22
CA ARG A 101 -2.76 7.56 -6.41
C ARG A 101 -4.07 8.28 -6.03
N TYR A 102 -4.91 7.59 -5.27
CA TYR A 102 -6.20 8.11 -4.82
C TYR A 102 -6.05 9.36 -3.93
N LEU A 103 -5.19 9.32 -2.90
CA LEU A 103 -4.97 10.46 -2.00
C LEU A 103 -4.35 11.66 -2.71
N MET A 104 -3.42 11.43 -3.65
CA MET A 104 -2.85 12.48 -4.48
C MET A 104 -3.92 13.15 -5.36
N ALA A 105 -4.81 12.36 -5.96
CA ALA A 105 -5.90 12.88 -6.77
C ALA A 105 -6.87 13.76 -5.95
N ARG A 106 -7.19 13.35 -4.72
CA ARG A 106 -7.97 14.16 -3.76
C ARG A 106 -7.28 15.47 -3.39
N ALA A 107 -5.99 15.39 -3.03
CA ALA A 107 -5.20 16.58 -2.69
C ALA A 107 -5.18 17.60 -3.85
N ARG A 108 -5.01 17.13 -5.10
CA ARG A 108 -5.05 17.99 -6.30
C ARG A 108 -6.41 18.69 -6.50
N ARG A 109 -7.49 18.09 -6.02
CA ARG A 109 -8.85 18.67 -6.05
C ARG A 109 -9.17 19.54 -4.83
N GLY A 110 -8.26 19.66 -3.87
CA GLY A 110 -8.50 20.36 -2.60
C GLY A 110 -9.49 19.63 -1.68
N GLU A 111 -9.64 18.32 -1.85
CA GLU A 111 -10.49 17.48 -1.02
C GLU A 111 -9.73 16.98 0.23
N PRO A 112 -10.43 16.59 1.31
CA PRO A 112 -9.80 15.97 2.47
C PRO A 112 -8.99 14.73 2.08
N VAL A 113 -7.74 14.64 2.53
CA VAL A 113 -6.79 13.56 2.21
C VAL A 113 -7.02 12.37 3.15
N VAL A 114 -8.13 11.68 2.92
CA VAL A 114 -8.56 10.49 3.67
C VAL A 114 -9.00 9.39 2.71
N LEU A 115 -8.87 8.13 3.16
CA LEU A 115 -9.40 6.95 2.49
C LEU A 115 -10.93 7.06 2.29
N PRO A 116 -11.54 6.24 1.43
CA PRO A 116 -12.99 6.31 1.22
C PRO A 116 -13.78 6.25 2.53
N ASP A 117 -13.31 5.46 3.50
CA ASP A 117 -13.92 5.25 4.82
C ASP A 117 -13.65 6.39 5.82
N GLY A 118 -13.03 7.47 5.37
CA GLY A 118 -12.69 8.62 6.18
C GLY A 118 -11.43 8.46 7.03
N ARG A 119 -10.79 7.28 7.02
CA ARG A 119 -9.55 7.07 7.76
C ARG A 119 -8.36 7.77 7.09
N ARG A 120 -7.44 8.24 7.93
CA ARG A 120 -6.12 8.75 7.51
C ARG A 120 -5.22 7.59 7.08
N VAL A 121 -4.12 7.90 6.37
CA VAL A 121 -3.06 6.92 6.09
C VAL A 121 -1.78 7.38 6.77
N ILE A 122 -1.45 6.73 7.88
CA ILE A 122 -0.22 6.98 8.62
C ILE A 122 0.83 5.97 8.17
N ARG A 123 1.99 6.44 7.76
CA ARG A 123 3.12 5.64 7.30
C ARG A 123 4.14 5.56 8.42
N MET A 124 4.53 4.35 8.79
CA MET A 124 5.53 4.06 9.81
C MET A 124 6.87 3.72 9.14
N PHE A 125 7.86 4.58 9.36
CA PHE A 125 9.24 4.48 8.90
C PHE A 125 10.19 4.34 10.08
N SER A 126 11.46 4.17 9.76
CA SER A 126 12.55 4.20 10.72
C SER A 126 13.74 4.97 10.18
N GLY A 127 14.39 5.78 11.00
CA GLY A 127 15.67 6.43 10.69
C GLY A 127 15.61 7.55 9.64
N HIS A 128 14.43 8.06 9.30
CA HIS A 128 14.24 9.00 8.18
C HIS A 128 13.98 10.45 8.59
N ALA A 129 13.59 10.75 9.84
CA ALA A 129 13.38 12.12 10.35
C ALA A 129 13.20 12.17 11.88
N SER A 130 12.74 13.32 12.40
CA SER A 130 12.40 13.56 13.80
C SER A 130 11.20 12.78 14.34
N SER A 131 10.51 12.01 13.49
CA SER A 131 9.47 11.07 13.89
C SER A 131 9.40 9.89 12.92
N PRO A 132 9.12 8.67 13.43
CA PRO A 132 8.86 7.50 12.61
C PRO A 132 7.47 7.51 11.94
N LEU A 133 6.60 8.48 12.22
CA LEU A 133 5.23 8.53 11.68
C LEU A 133 5.03 9.69 10.70
N TRP A 134 4.47 9.38 9.53
CA TRP A 134 4.33 10.33 8.43
C TRP A 134 2.95 10.24 7.76
N GLU A 135 2.49 11.36 7.20
CA GLU A 135 1.34 11.40 6.30
C GLU A 135 1.73 12.05 4.98
N SER A 136 1.31 11.45 3.88
CA SER A 136 1.57 12.01 2.56
C SER A 136 0.45 12.98 2.16
N PHE A 137 0.81 13.98 1.36
CA PHE A 137 -0.11 14.93 0.73
C PHE A 137 -0.86 15.85 1.70
N THR A 138 -0.36 16.02 2.92
CA THR A 138 -0.83 16.98 3.92
C THR A 138 0.16 18.13 4.05
N ASP A 139 -0.26 19.26 4.63
CA ASP A 139 0.63 20.40 4.91
C ASP A 139 1.69 20.09 5.99
N GLY A 140 1.46 19.05 6.79
CA GLY A 140 2.36 18.56 7.83
C GLY A 140 2.66 17.08 7.62
N TYR A 141 3.78 16.78 6.96
CA TYR A 141 4.16 15.42 6.58
C TYR A 141 4.63 14.55 7.75
N VAL A 142 5.15 15.18 8.80
CA VAL A 142 5.69 14.50 9.99
C VAL A 142 4.62 14.53 11.08
N VAL A 143 4.30 13.36 11.62
CA VAL A 143 3.28 13.19 12.66
C VAL A 143 3.96 12.97 13.99
N ASP A 144 3.64 13.79 14.98
CA ASP A 144 4.06 13.58 16.37
C ASP A 144 3.23 12.44 16.99
N PRO A 145 3.84 11.32 17.41
CA PRO A 145 3.12 10.23 18.06
C PRO A 145 2.32 10.66 19.30
N HIS A 146 2.78 11.68 20.04
CA HIS A 146 2.08 12.19 21.22
C HIS A 146 0.75 12.88 20.88
N SER A 147 0.62 13.37 19.64
CA SER A 147 -0.61 14.04 19.17
C SER A 147 -1.73 13.07 18.79
N LEU A 148 -1.43 11.77 18.70
CA LEU A 148 -2.37 10.75 18.21
C LEU A 148 -3.24 10.10 19.29
N GLY A 149 -3.08 10.50 20.55
CA GLY A 149 -3.83 9.91 21.68
C GLY A 149 -3.47 8.45 21.97
N LEU A 150 -2.28 8.02 21.55
CA LEU A 150 -1.75 6.68 21.77
C LEU A 150 -1.43 6.44 23.24
N ASN A 151 -1.39 5.17 23.63
CA ASN A 151 -0.84 4.74 24.91
C ASN A 151 0.60 5.24 25.08
N GLY A 152 0.90 5.85 26.23
CA GLY A 152 2.22 6.44 26.49
C GLY A 152 3.37 5.44 26.47
N ASP A 153 3.13 4.16 26.74
CA ASP A 153 4.15 3.10 26.63
C ASP A 153 4.41 2.77 25.16
N LEU A 154 3.37 2.72 24.32
CA LEU A 154 3.51 2.52 22.88
C LEU A 154 4.33 3.65 22.24
N VAL A 155 4.09 4.89 22.65
CA VAL A 155 4.88 6.03 22.15
C VAL A 155 6.36 5.90 22.54
N ARG A 156 6.66 5.50 23.79
CA ARG A 156 8.05 5.28 24.22
C ARG A 156 8.72 4.16 23.44
N ASP A 157 8.02 3.03 23.23
CA ASP A 157 8.55 1.90 22.49
C ASP A 157 8.83 2.27 21.02
N LEU A 158 7.92 3.03 20.40
CA LEU A 158 8.08 3.52 19.03
C LEU A 158 9.27 4.46 18.87
N VAL A 159 9.44 5.42 19.79
CA VAL A 159 10.56 6.36 19.76
C VAL A 159 11.88 5.63 20.00
N ALA A 160 11.95 4.75 21.00
CA ALA A 160 13.16 3.98 21.28
C ALA A 160 13.56 3.06 20.11
N TRP A 161 12.58 2.47 19.42
CA TRP A 161 12.82 1.66 18.22
C TRP A 161 13.37 2.47 17.04
N ASP A 162 12.89 3.71 16.86
CA ASP A 162 13.39 4.62 15.83
C ASP A 162 14.79 5.19 16.19
N GLU A 163 15.02 5.54 17.45
CA GLU A 163 16.33 6.01 17.94
C GLU A 163 17.40 4.92 17.76
N ALA A 164 17.08 3.66 18.04
CA ALA A 164 18.01 2.55 17.91
C ALA A 164 18.55 2.38 16.47
N ILE A 165 17.75 2.66 15.44
CA ILE A 165 18.23 2.63 14.05
C ILE A 165 19.02 3.89 13.68
N GLN A 166 18.66 5.04 14.25
CA GLN A 166 19.38 6.30 14.03
C GLN A 166 20.79 6.24 14.64
N ASP A 167 20.93 5.62 15.80
CA ASP A 167 22.20 5.40 16.49
C ASP A 167 23.15 4.48 15.72
N SER A 168 22.62 3.50 14.96
CA SER A 168 23.42 2.70 14.02
C SER A 168 24.03 3.57 12.90
N GLY A 169 23.41 4.70 12.57
CA GLY A 169 23.84 5.60 11.50
C GLY A 169 23.46 5.09 10.09
N PRO A 170 23.71 5.89 9.04
CA PRO A 170 23.22 5.60 7.68
C PRO A 170 23.79 4.33 7.04
N GLU A 171 24.98 3.91 7.48
CA GLU A 171 25.68 2.72 6.99
C GLU A 171 25.70 1.58 8.02
N GLY A 172 25.07 1.79 9.18
CA GLY A 172 25.02 0.78 10.24
C GLY A 172 23.94 -0.27 9.97
N GLU A 173 24.21 -1.48 10.40
CA GLU A 173 23.21 -2.55 10.36
C GLU A 173 22.09 -2.28 11.38
N PRO A 174 20.84 -2.61 11.06
CA PRO A 174 19.77 -2.63 12.04
C PRO A 174 20.15 -3.51 13.24
N PRO A 175 19.83 -3.10 14.48
CA PRO A 175 20.07 -3.92 15.66
C PRO A 175 19.39 -5.30 15.55
N GLU A 176 19.94 -6.30 16.25
CA GLU A 176 19.33 -7.63 16.32
C GLU A 176 17.88 -7.54 16.83
N GLY A 177 16.94 -8.23 16.17
CA GLY A 177 15.53 -8.24 16.54
C GLY A 177 14.76 -6.95 16.20
N TRP A 178 15.39 -6.00 15.50
CA TRP A 178 14.77 -4.71 15.16
C TRP A 178 13.50 -4.85 14.32
N LEU A 179 13.46 -5.81 13.39
CA LEU A 179 12.30 -6.06 12.54
C LEU A 179 11.13 -6.63 13.36
N GLU A 180 11.38 -7.61 14.22
CA GLU A 180 10.37 -8.20 15.11
C GLU A 180 9.79 -7.16 16.08
N ALA A 181 10.64 -6.30 16.64
CA ALA A 181 10.24 -5.18 17.48
C ALA A 181 9.35 -4.19 16.70
N GLY A 182 9.76 -3.80 15.49
CA GLY A 182 8.99 -2.92 14.61
C GLY A 182 7.62 -3.50 14.27
N LEU A 183 7.54 -4.79 13.98
CA LEU A 183 6.26 -5.48 13.72
C LEU A 183 5.36 -5.55 14.95
N HIS A 184 5.94 -5.74 16.14
CA HIS A 184 5.18 -5.70 17.38
C HIS A 184 4.58 -4.32 17.64
N ILE A 185 5.38 -3.26 17.47
CA ILE A 185 4.96 -1.86 17.61
C ILE A 185 3.89 -1.52 16.56
N TRP A 186 4.11 -1.91 15.30
CA TRP A 186 3.14 -1.69 14.21
C TRP A 186 1.78 -2.31 14.50
N ARG A 187 1.72 -3.55 15.00
CA ARG A 187 0.44 -4.20 15.35
C ARG A 187 -0.32 -3.40 16.41
N ARG A 188 0.38 -2.92 17.44
CA ARG A 188 -0.22 -2.09 18.49
C ARG A 188 -0.71 -0.74 17.94
N LEU A 189 0.10 -0.07 17.11
CA LEU A 189 -0.31 1.17 16.44
C LEU A 189 -1.55 0.96 15.56
N ARG A 190 -1.56 -0.11 14.76
CA ARG A 190 -2.70 -0.49 13.92
C ARG A 190 -3.96 -0.66 14.76
N ASP A 191 -3.86 -1.37 15.88
CA ASP A 191 -5.02 -1.68 16.72
C ASP A 191 -5.54 -0.42 17.45
N GLU A 192 -4.66 0.42 18.00
CA GLU A 192 -5.06 1.67 18.69
C GLU A 192 -5.61 2.73 17.72
N LEU A 193 -5.09 2.77 16.47
CA LEU A 193 -5.50 3.75 15.47
C LEU A 193 -6.56 3.25 14.49
N ALA A 194 -6.96 1.97 14.55
CA ALA A 194 -7.91 1.35 13.61
C ALA A 194 -9.17 2.20 13.33
N PRO A 195 -9.78 2.90 14.32
CA PRO A 195 -10.97 3.71 14.07
C PRO A 195 -10.73 4.98 13.25
N VAL A 196 -9.48 5.48 13.20
CA VAL A 196 -9.17 6.81 12.64
C VAL A 196 -8.11 6.79 11.54
N ALA A 197 -7.30 5.75 11.46
CA ALA A 197 -6.23 5.64 10.49
C ALA A 197 -5.93 4.19 10.10
N GLU A 198 -5.45 4.02 8.88
CA GLU A 198 -4.71 2.83 8.47
C GLU A 198 -3.20 3.09 8.62
N VAL A 199 -2.51 2.23 9.38
CA VAL A 199 -1.08 2.35 9.63
C VAL A 199 -0.30 1.43 8.68
N ARG A 200 0.53 2.02 7.82
CA ARG A 200 1.36 1.32 6.85
C ARG A 200 2.77 1.06 7.40
N PRO A 201 3.22 -0.20 7.47
CA PRO A 201 4.56 -0.57 7.94
C PRO A 201 5.60 -0.41 6.82
N GLU A 202 6.01 0.83 6.52
CA GLU A 202 6.91 1.11 5.40
C GLU A 202 8.38 0.79 5.71
N PHE A 203 8.72 0.56 6.97
CA PHE A 203 10.04 0.07 7.40
C PHE A 203 10.40 -1.31 6.79
N TRP A 204 9.42 -2.09 6.30
CA TRP A 204 9.68 -3.31 5.53
C TRP A 204 10.47 -3.08 4.25
N ARG A 205 10.36 -1.90 3.63
CA ARG A 205 11.12 -1.56 2.42
C ARG A 205 12.61 -1.35 2.67
N VAL A 206 13.00 -1.16 3.92
CA VAL A 206 14.41 -0.97 4.34
C VAL A 206 15.05 -2.32 4.67
N ALA A 207 14.25 -3.36 4.91
CA ALA A 207 14.71 -4.70 5.32
C ALA A 207 14.88 -5.70 4.15
N GLY A 208 14.70 -5.25 2.91
CA GLY A 208 14.75 -6.08 1.70
C GLY A 208 15.91 -5.72 0.78
#